data_AF-A0A9X1Q930-F1
#
_entry.id   AF-A0A9X1Q930-F1
#
_cell.length_a   1.000
_cell.length_b   1.000
_cell.length_c   1.000
_cell.angle_alpha   90.00
_cell.angle_beta   90.00
_cell.angle_gamma   90.00
#
_symmetry.space_group_name_H-M   'P 1'
#
loop_
_entity.id
_entity.type
_entity.pdbx_description
1 polymer ?
#
loop_
_entity_poly.entity_id
_entity_poly.type
_entity_poly.pdbx_seq_one_letter_code
_entity_poly.pdbx_strand_id
1 'polypeptide(L)'
;MSKIFFLKIIYRSAVSLHKITSIVESFNGARIKHLNFISKGRVFVGVIAFEASQLIDFERILNLIKRNRDISEVEQITEASLC
;
A
#
# COMPACT_ATOMS: atom_id res chain seq x y z
N MET A 1 2.34 -3.61 20.50
CA MET A 1 3.33 -2.85 19.70
C MET A 1 2.86 -2.86 18.26
N SER A 2 2.51 -1.70 17.73
CA SER A 2 2.21 -1.53 16.32
C SER A 2 3.51 -1.54 15.50
N LYS A 3 3.45 -2.10 14.29
CA LYS A 3 4.58 -2.13 13.35
C LYS A 3 4.24 -1.31 12.12
N ILE A 4 5.23 -0.64 11.55
CA ILE A 4 5.09 0.05 10.28
C ILE A 4 5.46 -0.93 9.17
N PHE A 5 4.56 -1.08 8.20
CA PHE A 5 4.75 -1.90 7.02
C PHE A 5 4.83 -0.99 5.80
N PHE A 6 5.75 -1.31 4.89
CA PHE A 6 5.93 -0.59 3.64
C PHE A 6 5.53 -1.49 2.48
N LEU A 7 4.64 -1.01 1.64
CA LEU A 7 4.23 -1.68 0.42
C LEU A 7 4.56 -0.80 -0.78
N LYS A 8 5.28 -1.38 -1.74
CA LYS A 8 5.45 -0.85 -3.09
C LYS A 8 4.35 -1.43 -3.97
N ILE A 9 3.63 -0.55 -4.65
CA ILE A 9 2.45 -0.90 -5.44
C ILE A 9 2.62 -0.31 -6.84
N ILE A 10 2.49 -1.15 -7.85
CA ILE A 10 2.46 -0.72 -9.25
C ILE A 10 1.02 -0.80 -9.75
N TYR A 11 0.47 0.33 -10.20
CA TYR A 11 -0.93 0.45 -10.59
C TYR A 11 -1.10 1.24 -11.89
N ARG A 12 -2.22 1.01 -12.59
CA ARG A 12 -2.43 1.53 -13.96
C ARG A 12 -3.22 2.83 -14.04
N SER A 13 -3.91 3.21 -12.96
CA SER A 13 -4.80 4.38 -12.92
C SER A 13 -4.68 5.15 -11.61
N ALA A 14 -4.70 6.49 -11.66
CA ALA A 14 -4.68 7.34 -10.48
C ALA A 14 -5.85 7.06 -9.50
N VAL A 15 -7.00 6.59 -10.00
CA VAL A 15 -8.15 6.15 -9.17
C VAL A 15 -7.78 4.99 -8.24
N SER A 16 -6.77 4.20 -8.63
CA SER A 16 -6.28 3.09 -7.81
C SER A 16 -5.65 3.58 -6.51
N LEU A 17 -5.02 4.76 -6.50
CA LEU A 17 -4.43 5.34 -5.29
C LEU A 17 -5.49 5.56 -4.22
N HIS A 18 -6.60 6.20 -4.59
CA HIS A 18 -7.73 6.40 -3.68
C HIS A 18 -8.30 5.07 -3.17
N LYS A 19 -8.48 4.07 -4.06
CA LYS A 19 -8.92 2.74 -3.64
C LYS A 19 -7.95 2.08 -2.65
N ILE A 20 -6.64 2.19 -2.88
CA ILE A 20 -5.60 1.63 -2.00
C ILE A 20 -5.65 2.30 -0.63
N THR A 21 -5.69 3.64 -0.56
CA THR A 21 -5.72 4.35 0.71
C THR A 21 -7.00 4.04 1.48
N SER A 22 -8.15 3.99 0.81
CA SER A 22 -9.42 3.61 1.44
C SER A 22 -9.43 2.18 1.97
N ILE A 23 -8.78 1.22 1.28
CA ILE A 23 -8.63 -0.14 1.81
C ILE A 23 -7.85 -0.10 3.13
N VAL A 24 -6.72 0.62 3.19
CA VAL A 24 -5.92 0.71 4.42
C VAL A 24 -6.70 1.38 5.55
N GLU A 25 -7.37 2.50 5.27
CA GLU A 25 -8.14 3.25 6.28
C GLU A 25 -9.40 2.53 6.77
N SER A 26 -9.91 1.56 6.00
CA SER A 26 -11.07 0.75 6.41
C SER A 26 -10.76 -0.24 7.53
N PHE A 27 -9.47 -0.49 7.82
CA PHE A 27 -9.05 -1.39 8.89
C PHE A 27 -8.88 -0.65 10.21
N ASN A 28 -9.62 -1.10 11.22
CA ASN A 28 -9.58 -0.49 12.54
C ASN A 28 -8.19 -0.69 13.16
N GLY A 29 -7.49 0.40 13.46
CA GLY A 29 -6.12 0.37 13.96
C GLY A 29 -5.03 0.36 12.89
N ALA A 30 -5.39 0.49 11.61
CA ALA A 30 -4.44 0.80 10.54
C ALA A 30 -4.35 2.32 10.32
N ARG A 31 -3.13 2.86 10.22
CA ARG A 31 -2.92 4.30 9.96
C ARG A 31 -1.84 4.52 8.93
N ILE A 32 -2.18 5.21 7.84
CA ILE A 32 -1.20 5.62 6.84
C ILE A 32 -0.24 6.62 7.47
N LYS A 33 1.07 6.35 7.35
CA LYS A 33 2.16 7.21 7.86
C LYS A 33 2.89 7.91 6.73
N HIS A 34 2.99 7.25 5.58
CA HIS A 34 3.68 7.78 4.44
C HIS A 34 2.99 7.32 3.16
N LEU A 35 2.90 8.22 2.19
CA LEU A 35 2.40 7.93 0.87
C LEU A 35 3.25 8.70 -0.14
N ASN A 36 3.93 7.97 -1.01
CA ASN A 36 4.61 8.55 -2.15
C ASN A 36 4.03 7.96 -3.43
N PHE A 37 3.88 8.79 -4.45
CA PHE A 37 3.39 8.38 -5.75
C PHE A 37 4.26 9.01 -6.84
N ILE A 38 4.65 8.18 -7.80
CA ILE A 38 5.46 8.60 -8.93
C ILE A 38 4.79 8.05 -10.19
N SER A 39 4.50 8.94 -11.13
CA SER A 39 4.09 8.54 -12.48
C SER A 39 5.35 8.17 -13.29
N LYS A 40 5.40 6.94 -13.81
CA LYS A 40 6.45 6.48 -14.73
C LYS A 40 5.81 6.09 -16.05
N GLY A 41 5.56 7.08 -16.90
CA GLY A 41 4.93 6.90 -18.20
C GLY A 41 3.44 6.55 -18.07
N ARG A 42 3.05 5.33 -18.49
CA ARG A 42 1.65 4.84 -18.42
C ARG A 42 1.33 4.06 -17.14
N VAL A 43 2.32 3.88 -16.27
CA VAL A 43 2.15 3.19 -14.99
C VAL A 43 2.48 4.13 -13.85
N PHE A 44 1.82 3.90 -12.72
CA PHE A 44 2.09 4.60 -11.49
C PHE A 44 2.77 3.64 -10.52
N VAL A 45 3.76 4.16 -9.81
CA VAL A 45 4.44 3.44 -8.74
C VAL A 45 4.18 4.22 -7.46
N GLY A 46 3.57 3.59 -6.48
CA GLY A 46 3.33 4.17 -5.17
C GLY A 46 4.03 3.38 -4.09
N VAL A 47 4.54 4.07 -3.08
CA VAL A 47 4.92 3.44 -1.82
C VAL A 47 3.97 3.95 -0.74
N ILE A 48 3.31 3.02 -0.08
CA ILE A 48 2.48 3.30 1.09
C ILE A 48 3.13 2.68 2.32
N ALA A 49 3.32 3.49 3.36
CA ALA A 49 3.69 3.01 4.67
C ALA A 49 2.48 3.17 5.60
N PHE A 50 2.12 2.10 6.30
CA PHE A 50 1.05 2.15 7.28
C PHE A 50 1.40 1.36 8.53
N GLU A 51 0.93 1.88 9.64
CA GLU A 51 0.98 1.25 10.95
C GLU A 51 -0.13 0.20 11.02
N ALA A 52 0.18 -1.03 11.45
CA ALA A 52 -0.82 -2.05 11.76
C ALA A 52 -0.51 -2.69 13.12
N SER A 53 -1.58 -3.05 13.85
CA SER A 53 -1.47 -3.59 15.21
C SER A 53 -1.14 -5.07 15.23
N GLN A 54 -1.58 -5.83 14.21
CA GLN A 54 -1.35 -7.27 14.10
C GLN A 54 -0.87 -7.65 12.69
N LEU A 55 -0.06 -8.71 12.59
CA LEU A 55 0.41 -9.23 11.30
C LEU A 55 -0.75 -9.72 10.42
N ILE A 56 -1.82 -10.22 11.04
CA ILE A 56 -3.01 -10.67 10.32
C ILE A 56 -3.75 -9.52 9.62
N ASP A 57 -3.70 -8.30 10.18
CA ASP A 57 -4.28 -7.11 9.55
C ASP A 57 -3.46 -6.72 8.32
N PHE A 58 -2.13 -6.81 8.41
CA PHE A 58 -1.24 -6.59 7.28
C PHE A 58 -1.53 -7.56 6.13
N GLU A 59 -1.65 -8.86 6.40
CA GLU A 59 -1.94 -9.87 5.37
C GLU A 59 -3.32 -9.66 4.72
N ARG A 60 -4.32 -9.27 5.52
CA ARG A 60 -5.66 -8.95 5.00
C ARG A 60 -5.64 -7.74 4.08
N ILE A 61 -4.97 -6.66 4.49
CA ILE A 61 -4.79 -5.45 3.67
C ILE A 61 -4.05 -5.80 2.37
N LEU A 62 -2.95 -6.54 2.46
CA LEU A 62 -2.17 -6.98 1.31
C LEU A 62 -3.02 -7.77 0.31
N ASN A 63 -3.82 -8.72 0.80
CA ASN A 63 -4.70 -9.53 -0.05
C ASN A 63 -5.81 -8.71 -0.71
N LEU A 64 -6.39 -7.71 -0.01
CA LEU A 64 -7.40 -6.83 -0.59
C LEU A 64 -6.81 -5.92 -1.67
N ILE A 65 -5.61 -5.38 -1.44
CA ILE A 65 -4.87 -4.61 -2.44
C ILE A 65 -4.62 -5.49 -3.66
N LYS A 66 -4.06 -6.69 -3.50
CA LYS A 66 -3.78 -7.63 -4.61
C LYS A 66 -5.02 -8.04 -5.42
N ARG A 67 -6.22 -8.02 -4.82
CA ARG A 67 -7.48 -8.32 -5.51
C ARG A 67 -7.99 -7.18 -6.40
N ASN A 68 -7.42 -5.98 -6.27
CA ASN A 68 -7.78 -4.86 -7.11
C ASN A 68 -7.22 -5.05 -8.53
N ARG A 69 -8.09 -5.12 -9.54
CA ARG A 69 -7.72 -5.34 -10.94
C ARG A 69 -6.85 -4.24 -11.55
N ASP A 70 -6.88 -3.05 -10.95
CA ASP A 70 -6.08 -1.91 -11.41
C ASP A 70 -4.61 -1.99 -10.92
N ILE A 71 -4.31 -2.95 -10.04
CA ILE A 71 -2.98 -3.20 -9.49
C ILE A 71 -2.30 -4.29 -10.29
N SER A 72 -1.13 -3.95 -10.83
CA SER A 72 -0.29 -4.88 -11.57
C SER A 72 0.59 -5.70 -10.64
N GLU A 73 1.15 -5.07 -9.61
CA GLU A 73 2.12 -5.71 -8.71
C GLU A 73 2.08 -5.08 -7.32
N VAL A 74 2.31 -5.90 -6.29
CA VAL A 74 2.45 -5.47 -4.90
C VAL A 74 3.60 -6.22 -4.25
N GLU A 75 4.54 -5.48 -3.69
CA GLU A 75 5.73 -5.98 -3.01
C GLU A 75 5.84 -5.36 -1.63
N GLN A 76 6.14 -6.18 -0.62
CA GLN A 76 6.54 -5.66 0.69
C GLN A 76 8.00 -5.26 0.62
N ILE A 77 8.30 -4.00 0.93
CA ILE A 77 9.65 -3.48 0.99
C ILE A 77 10.03 -3.13 2.42
N THR A 78 11.31 -2.88 2.66
CA THR A 78 11.78 -2.34 3.94
C THR A 78 12.01 -0.83 3.80
N GLU A 79 12.02 -0.11 4.92
CA GLU A 79 12.30 1.33 4.93
C GLU A 79 13.65 1.66 4.26
N ALA A 80 14.65 0.79 4.41
CA ALA A 80 15.96 0.92 3.77
C ALA A 80 15.90 0.89 2.23
N SER A 81 14.81 0.39 1.64
CA SER A 81 14.59 0.35 0.18
C SER A 81 13.99 1.65 -0.38
N LEU A 82 13.75 2.66 0.45
CA LEU A 82 13.22 3.97 0.03
C LEU A 82 14.29 4.98 -0.39
N CYS A 83 15.58 4.64 -0.20
CA CYS A 83 16.74 5.47 -0.53
C CYS A 83 17.19 5.32 -1.99
#